data_AF-A0A743ST67-F1
#
_entry.id   AF-A0A743ST67-F1
#
_cell.length_a   1.000
_cell.length_b   1.000
_cell.length_c   1.000
_cell.angle_alpha   90.00
_cell.angle_beta   90.00
_cell.angle_gamma   90.00
#
_symmetry.space_group_name_H-M   'P 1'
#
loop_
_entity.id
_entity.type
_entity.pdbx_description
1 polymer ?
#
loop_
_entity_poly.entity_id
_entity_poly.type
_entity_poly.pdbx_seq_one_letter_code
_entity_poly.pdbx_strand_id
1 'polypeptide(L)'
;VASYFKPMCAALELQRAEQGKPTQPHHYTTEANMLARIVLGGMTAKQWAQSNGVTGEPRDHMNALQLEHLSYLEQSNITLIELGQGYHQRKAELMRLSQRWLTRHMEAISHD
;
A
#
# COMPACT_ATOMS: atom_id res chain seq x y z
N VAL A 1 6.31 5.90 11.77
CA VAL A 1 6.50 4.80 10.80
C VAL A 1 6.98 5.35 9.46
N ALA A 2 8.09 4.84 8.91
CA ALA A 2 8.64 5.31 7.63
C ALA A 2 7.67 5.02 6.46
N SER A 3 7.57 5.92 5.47
CA SER A 3 6.82 5.67 4.22
C SER A 3 7.75 5.10 3.16
N TYR A 4 7.29 4.07 2.46
CA TYR A 4 7.97 3.44 1.33
C TYR A 4 7.27 3.72 0.00
N PHE A 5 6.34 4.69 -0.04
CA PHE A 5 5.65 5.11 -1.26
C PHE A 5 6.62 5.56 -2.37
N LYS A 6 7.59 6.43 -2.05
CA LYS A 6 8.58 6.91 -3.03
C LYS A 6 9.47 5.77 -3.59
N PRO A 7 10.08 4.90 -2.75
CA PRO A 7 10.76 3.70 -3.23
C PRO A 7 9.88 2.78 -4.09
N MET A 8 8.62 2.57 -3.71
CA MET A 8 7.66 1.78 -4.50
C MET A 8 7.37 2.40 -5.87
N CYS A 9 7.23 3.72 -5.96
CA CYS A 9 7.10 4.41 -7.25
C CYS A 9 8.35 4.22 -8.13
N ALA A 10 9.55 4.29 -7.55
CA ALA A 10 10.80 4.06 -8.27
C ALA A 10 10.90 2.62 -8.80
N ALA A 11 10.53 1.62 -7.99
CA ALA A 11 10.48 0.22 -8.43
C ALA A 11 9.49 0.03 -9.59
N LEU A 12 8.29 0.63 -9.50
CA LEU A 12 7.30 0.58 -10.58
C LEU A 12 7.82 1.23 -11.87
N GLU A 13 8.48 2.38 -11.74
CA GLU A 13 9.05 3.10 -12.87
C GLU A 13 10.10 2.26 -13.59
N LEU A 14 11.01 1.64 -12.83
CA LEU A 14 12.04 0.75 -13.35
C LEU A 14 11.42 -0.47 -14.06
N GLN A 15 10.49 -1.18 -13.40
CA GLN A 15 9.82 -2.35 -13.99
C GLN A 15 9.15 -2.01 -15.33
N ARG A 16 8.53 -0.84 -15.43
CA ARG A 16 7.87 -0.40 -16.66
C ARG A 16 8.87 0.00 -17.75
N ALA A 17 9.95 0.67 -17.38
CA ALA A 17 11.03 1.02 -18.30
C ALA A 17 11.67 -0.24 -18.91
N GLU A 18 11.92 -1.28 -18.11
CA GLU A 18 12.42 -2.58 -18.58
C GLU A 18 11.47 -3.26 -19.59
N GLN A 19 10.17 -2.99 -19.51
CA GLN A 19 9.15 -3.45 -20.45
C GLN A 19 8.97 -2.51 -21.66
N GLY A 20 9.79 -1.47 -21.80
CA GLY A 20 9.67 -0.47 -22.85
C GLY A 20 8.43 0.43 -22.74
N LYS A 21 7.83 0.55 -21.54
CA LYS A 21 6.61 1.33 -21.29
C LYS A 21 6.93 2.60 -20.51
N PRO A 22 6.44 3.78 -20.93
CA PRO A 22 6.57 5.00 -20.14
C PRO A 22 5.70 4.90 -18.88
N THR A 23 6.17 5.50 -17.78
CA THR A 23 5.40 5.61 -16.54
C THR A 23 4.70 6.97 -16.47
N GLN A 24 3.44 6.95 -16.08
CA GLN A 24 2.58 8.13 -16.01
C GLN A 24 2.02 8.30 -14.59
N PRO A 25 1.69 9.53 -14.13
CA PRO A 25 1.28 9.78 -12.75
C PRO A 25 0.12 8.90 -12.25
N HIS A 26 -0.84 8.57 -13.11
CA HIS A 26 -1.96 7.71 -12.75
C HIS A 26 -1.55 6.28 -12.35
N HIS A 27 -0.38 5.79 -12.80
CA HIS A 27 0.14 4.49 -12.36
C HIS A 27 0.51 4.52 -10.88
N TYR A 28 1.18 5.57 -10.42
CA TYR A 28 1.50 5.75 -9.00
C TYR A 28 0.24 5.89 -8.16
N THR A 29 -0.75 6.67 -8.63
CA THR A 29 -2.05 6.79 -7.97
C THR A 29 -2.80 5.45 -7.91
N THR A 30 -2.67 4.61 -8.94
CA THR A 30 -3.28 3.27 -8.98
C THR A 30 -2.67 2.35 -7.92
N GLU A 31 -1.33 2.33 -7.79
CA GLU A 31 -0.66 1.56 -6.73
C GLU A 31 -1.03 2.07 -5.34
N ALA A 32 -0.98 3.40 -5.12
CA ALA A 32 -1.37 4.00 -3.84
C ALA A 32 -2.81 3.64 -3.44
N ASN A 33 -3.75 3.74 -4.39
CA ASN A 33 -5.15 3.40 -4.14
C ASN A 33 -5.35 1.91 -3.88
N MET A 34 -4.58 1.03 -4.53
CA MET A 34 -4.63 -0.41 -4.25
C MET A 34 -4.27 -0.67 -2.78
N LEU A 35 -3.15 -0.13 -2.31
CA LEU A 35 -2.70 -0.32 -0.92
C LEU A 35 -3.66 0.32 0.08
N ALA A 36 -4.09 1.56 -0.17
CA ALA A 36 -5.05 2.26 0.68
C ALA A 36 -6.36 1.47 0.82
N ARG A 37 -6.89 0.90 -0.28
CA ARG A 37 -8.12 0.08 -0.22
C ARG A 37 -7.93 -1.19 0.60
N ILE A 38 -6.74 -1.80 0.59
CA ILE A 38 -6.47 -2.98 1.42
C ILE A 38 -6.42 -2.58 2.90
N VAL A 39 -5.73 -1.49 3.24
CA VAL A 39 -5.52 -1.06 4.64
C VAL A 39 -6.76 -0.41 5.25
N LEU A 40 -7.54 0.34 4.46
CA LEU A 40 -8.61 1.22 4.92
C LEU A 40 -10.00 0.68 4.59
N GLY A 41 -10.17 -0.65 4.60
CA GLY A 41 -11.49 -1.28 4.47
C GLY A 41 -12.20 -1.00 3.14
N GLY A 42 -11.45 -0.97 2.04
CA GLY A 42 -11.99 -0.77 0.68
C GLY A 42 -12.03 0.68 0.21
N MET A 43 -11.66 1.64 1.04
CA MET A 43 -11.62 3.06 0.71
C MET A 43 -10.28 3.49 0.11
N THR A 44 -10.30 4.44 -0.83
CA THR A 44 -9.08 5.19 -1.17
C THR A 44 -8.69 6.12 -0.02
N ALA A 45 -7.43 6.55 0.04
CA ALA A 45 -6.96 7.48 1.07
C ALA A 45 -7.79 8.78 1.11
N LYS A 46 -8.21 9.28 -0.07
CA LYS A 46 -9.10 10.45 -0.18
C LYS A 46 -10.49 10.19 0.40
N GLN A 47 -11.10 9.04 0.09
CA GLN A 47 -12.42 8.67 0.63
C GLN A 47 -12.37 8.47 2.15
N TRP A 48 -11.30 7.84 2.64
CA TRP A 48 -11.07 7.67 4.07
C TRP A 48 -10.88 9.02 4.78
N ALA A 49 -10.10 9.94 4.22
CA ALA A 49 -9.94 11.28 4.80
C ALA A 49 -11.29 12.02 4.85
N GLN A 50 -12.06 11.95 3.76
CA GLN A 50 -13.40 12.56 3.71
C GLN A 50 -14.35 11.97 4.76
N SER A 51 -14.37 10.65 4.94
CA SER A 51 -15.26 9.99 5.91
C SER A 51 -14.84 10.27 7.36
N ASN A 52 -13.57 10.62 7.61
CA ASN A 52 -13.04 10.96 8.93
C ASN A 52 -12.94 12.49 9.16
N GLY A 53 -13.45 13.32 8.25
CA GLY A 53 -13.39 14.79 8.40
C GLY A 53 -11.97 15.38 8.35
N VAL A 54 -11.02 14.65 7.74
CA VAL A 54 -9.61 15.04 7.67
C VAL A 54 -9.41 16.06 6.55
N THR A 55 -8.77 17.18 6.89
CA THR A 55 -8.25 18.17 5.94
C THR A 55 -6.73 18.05 5.81
N GLY A 56 -6.21 17.95 4.58
CA GLY A 56 -4.78 17.82 4.31
C GLY A 56 -4.38 16.41 3.89
N GLU A 57 -3.13 16.03 4.15
CA GLU A 57 -2.59 14.74 3.73
C GLU A 57 -3.17 13.59 4.58
N PRO A 58 -3.85 12.59 3.96
CA PRO A 58 -4.49 11.50 4.71
C PRO A 58 -3.52 10.72 5.60
N ARG A 59 -2.29 10.52 5.15
CA ARG A 59 -1.29 9.74 5.88
C ARG A 59 -0.96 10.35 7.25
N ASP A 60 -0.93 11.68 7.36
CA ASP A 60 -0.60 12.38 8.60
C ASP A 60 -1.65 12.17 9.71
N HIS A 61 -2.83 11.67 9.35
CA HIS A 61 -3.96 11.47 10.25
C HIS A 61 -4.24 9.98 10.52
N MET A 62 -3.53 9.06 9.86
CA MET A 62 -3.67 7.63 10.10
C MET A 62 -3.09 7.26 11.48
N ASN A 63 -3.74 6.31 12.16
CA ASN A 63 -3.21 5.80 13.42
C ASN A 63 -1.97 4.91 13.19
N ALA A 64 -1.26 4.57 14.28
CA ALA A 64 -0.04 3.78 14.21
C ALA A 64 -0.24 2.44 13.48
N LEU A 65 -1.32 1.72 13.78
CA LEU A 65 -1.63 0.43 13.16
C LEU A 65 -1.85 0.55 11.64
N GLN A 66 -2.58 1.58 11.20
CA GLN A 66 -2.80 1.88 9.78
C GLN A 66 -1.50 2.24 9.07
N LEU A 67 -0.65 3.05 9.72
CA LEU A 67 0.65 3.44 9.18
C LEU A 67 1.60 2.24 9.05
N GLU A 68 1.67 1.38 10.06
CA GLU A 68 2.50 0.16 10.04
C GLU A 68 2.04 -0.82 8.98
N HIS A 69 0.73 -1.07 8.88
CA HIS A 69 0.16 -1.93 7.86
C HIS A 69 0.44 -1.39 6.45
N LEU A 70 0.25 -0.08 6.24
CA LEU A 70 0.52 0.56 4.96
C LEU A 70 2.00 0.44 4.58
N SER A 71 2.91 0.74 5.51
CA SER A 71 4.35 0.63 5.28
C SER A 71 4.82 -0.82 5.04
N TYR A 72 4.18 -1.80 5.67
CA TYR A 72 4.42 -3.22 5.40
C TYR A 72 4.01 -3.61 3.98
N LEU A 73 2.84 -3.15 3.51
CA LEU A 73 2.36 -3.44 2.16
C LEU A 73 3.13 -2.67 1.09
N GLU A 74 3.56 -1.44 1.35
CA GLU A 74 4.43 -0.66 0.45
C GLU A 74 5.75 -1.41 0.21
N GLN A 75 6.41 -1.88 1.28
CA GLN A 75 7.64 -2.69 1.17
C GLN A 75 7.40 -4.02 0.44
N SER A 76 6.32 -4.71 0.76
CA SER A 76 5.98 -5.97 0.10
C SER A 76 5.73 -5.75 -1.40
N ASN A 77 5.05 -4.65 -1.77
CA ASN A 77 4.79 -4.36 -3.18
C ASN A 77 6.07 -4.04 -3.96
N ILE A 78 7.08 -3.39 -3.34
CA ILE A 78 8.42 -3.22 -3.95
C ILE A 78 8.98 -4.57 -4.36
N THR A 79 9.06 -5.52 -3.43
CA THR A 79 9.59 -6.86 -3.72
C THR A 79 8.79 -7.57 -4.81
N LEU A 80 7.46 -7.48 -4.80
CA LEU A 80 6.63 -8.13 -5.82
C LEU A 80 6.80 -7.47 -7.21
N ILE A 81 7.04 -6.16 -7.27
CA ILE A 81 7.39 -5.44 -8.50
C ILE A 81 8.74 -5.91 -9.04
N GLU A 82 9.75 -5.99 -8.18
CA GLU A 82 11.11 -6.45 -8.52
C GLU A 82 11.12 -7.92 -9.02
N LEU A 83 10.22 -8.75 -8.49
CA LEU A 83 9.99 -10.11 -8.99
C LEU A 83 9.23 -10.17 -10.32
N GLY A 84 8.96 -9.03 -10.95
CA GLY A 84 8.32 -8.95 -12.26
C GLY A 84 6.82 -9.25 -12.26
N GLN A 85 6.17 -9.35 -11.09
CA GLN A 85 4.75 -9.68 -11.02
C GLN A 85 3.89 -8.56 -11.58
N GLY A 86 2.77 -8.92 -12.23
CA GLY A 86 1.79 -7.96 -12.74
C GLY A 86 0.83 -7.46 -11.66
N TYR A 87 0.19 -6.31 -11.90
CA TYR A 87 -0.72 -5.64 -10.95
C TYR A 87 -1.74 -6.58 -10.27
N HIS A 88 -2.44 -7.41 -11.04
CA HIS A 88 -3.46 -8.31 -10.50
C HIS A 88 -2.88 -9.41 -9.60
N GLN A 89 -1.70 -9.94 -9.94
CA GLN A 89 -0.98 -10.92 -9.11
C GLN A 89 -0.54 -10.26 -7.81
N ARG A 90 0.08 -9.08 -7.89
CA ARG A 90 0.50 -8.31 -6.71
C ARG A 90 -0.67 -8.00 -5.79
N LYS A 91 -1.80 -7.55 -6.33
CA LYS A 91 -3.02 -7.28 -5.55
C LYS A 91 -3.46 -8.50 -4.75
N ALA A 92 -3.49 -9.68 -5.38
CA ALA A 92 -3.88 -10.91 -4.72
C ALA A 92 -2.91 -11.28 -3.58
N GLU A 93 -1.60 -11.21 -3.83
CA GLU A 93 -0.58 -11.49 -2.81
C GLU A 93 -0.62 -10.48 -1.65
N LEU A 94 -0.79 -9.19 -1.93
CA LEU A 94 -0.90 -8.15 -0.92
C LEU A 94 -2.12 -8.32 -0.03
N MET A 95 -3.26 -8.78 -0.58
CA MET A 95 -4.43 -9.13 0.23
C MET A 95 -4.12 -10.32 1.17
N ARG A 96 -3.39 -11.34 0.69
CA ARG A 96 -2.98 -12.48 1.54
C ARG A 96 -1.99 -12.06 2.62
N LEU A 97 -1.01 -11.21 2.27
CA LEU A 97 -0.04 -10.65 3.21
C LEU A 97 -0.72 -9.80 4.27
N SER A 98 -1.67 -8.95 3.86
CA SER A 98 -2.49 -8.13 4.76
C SER A 98 -3.26 -8.98 5.77
N GLN A 99 -3.95 -10.03 5.32
CA GLN A 99 -4.66 -10.93 6.23
C GLN A 99 -3.73 -11.59 7.25
N ARG A 100 -2.56 -12.09 6.82
CA ARG A 100 -1.56 -12.67 7.73
C ARG A 100 -1.01 -11.64 8.72
N TRP A 101 -0.79 -10.41 8.26
CA TRP A 101 -0.30 -9.32 9.10
C TRP A 101 -1.32 -8.97 10.20
N LEU A 102 -2.60 -8.85 9.84
CA LEU A 102 -3.68 -8.57 10.79
C LEU A 102 -3.85 -9.68 11.82
N THR A 103 -3.82 -10.96 11.39
CA THR A 103 -3.91 -12.09 12.31
C THR A 103 -2.81 -12.03 13.38
N ARG A 104 -1.56 -11.78 12.99
CA ARG A 104 -0.43 -11.68 13.93
C ARG A 104 -0.56 -10.52 14.91
N HIS A 105 -1.06 -9.36 14.45
CA HIS A 105 -1.21 -8.18 15.32
C HIS A 105 -2.42 -8.30 16.24
N MET A 106 -3.52 -8.91 15.79
CA MET A 106 -4.67 -9.19 16.67
C MET A 106 -4.34 -10.23 17.74
N GLU A 107 -3.55 -11.26 17.40
CA GLU A 107 -3.01 -12.21 18.37
C GLU A 107 -2.12 -11.50 19.40
N ALA A 108 -1.20 -10.63 18.97
CA ALA A 108 -0.33 -9.89 19.88
C ALA A 108 -1.12 -9.00 20.86
N ILE A 109 -2.13 -8.26 20.39
CA ILE A 109 -2.98 -7.41 21.24
C ILE A 109 -3.83 -8.22 22.22
N SER A 110 -4.15 -9.48 21.89
CA SER A 110 -4.97 -10.34 22.76
C SER A 110 -4.17 -10.99 23.91
N HIS A 111 -2.83 -10.90 23.88
CA HIS A 111 -1.94 -11.46 24.89
C HIS A 111 -1.29 -10.39 25.80
N ASP A 112 -1.66 -9.11 25.62
CA ASP A 112 -1.31 -7.97 26.49
C ASP A 112 -2.50 -7.59 27.39
#